data_AF-A0AAC9NLS8-F1
#
_entry.id   AF-A0AAC9NLS8-F1
#
_cell.length_a   1.000
_cell.length_b   1.000
_cell.length_c   1.000
_cell.angle_alpha   90.00
_cell.angle_beta   90.00
_cell.angle_gamma   90.00
#
_symmetry.space_group_name_H-M   'P 1'
#
loop_
_entity.id
_entity.type
_entity.pdbx_description
1 polymer ?
#
loop_
_entity_poly.entity_id
_entity_poly.type
_entity_poly.pdbx_seq_one_letter_code
_entity_poly.pdbx_strand_id
1 'polypeptide(L)'
;MARLSDLVNVNINRNTIIIQGQEIPVIFTFKSFPYVEEAYGKPYEVFEKDINRLVKKGQFTLGKKEIKLMNSLIYAMVKSGGTECTPYELENAIPINDLPAIFEKAFDLFQGQNFQIEDQNKLKSEKKS
;
A
#
# COMPACT_ATOMS: atom_id res chain seq x y z
N MET A 1 -2.73 -18.45 -30.00
CA MET A 1 -3.01 -18.53 -28.54
C MET A 1 -3.39 -17.13 -28.08
N ALA A 2 -4.52 -16.98 -27.40
CA ALA A 2 -4.96 -15.68 -26.86
C ALA A 2 -4.02 -15.25 -25.73
N ARG A 3 -3.71 -13.95 -25.64
CA ARG A 3 -2.97 -13.40 -24.51
C ARG A 3 -3.94 -13.16 -23.36
N LEU A 4 -3.47 -13.25 -22.12
CA LEU A 4 -4.30 -12.97 -20.95
C LEU A 4 -4.88 -11.55 -20.98
N SER A 5 -4.13 -10.59 -21.53
CA SER A 5 -4.58 -9.22 -21.80
C SER A 5 -5.78 -9.11 -22.73
N ASP A 6 -5.99 -10.11 -23.58
CA ASP A 6 -7.09 -10.16 -24.55
C ASP A 6 -8.37 -10.72 -23.90
N LEU A 7 -8.24 -11.32 -22.71
CA LEU A 7 -9.32 -12.02 -21.99
C LEU A 7 -9.75 -11.29 -20.72
N VAL A 8 -8.82 -10.64 -20.02
CA VAL A 8 -9.08 -9.97 -18.75
C VAL A 8 -8.28 -8.68 -18.62
N ASN A 9 -8.78 -7.74 -17.80
CA ASN A 9 -8.03 -6.55 -17.46
C ASN A 9 -6.85 -6.93 -16.53
N VAL A 10 -5.64 -6.90 -17.07
CA VAL A 10 -4.40 -7.23 -16.34
C VAL A 10 -3.90 -6.11 -15.43
N ASN A 11 -4.53 -4.92 -15.47
CA ASN A 11 -4.13 -3.73 -14.71
C ASN A 11 -5.07 -3.40 -13.53
N ILE A 12 -5.97 -4.32 -13.14
CA ILE A 12 -6.93 -4.08 -12.04
C ILE A 12 -6.28 -3.66 -10.71
N ASN A 13 -5.02 -4.04 -10.50
CA ASN A 13 -4.29 -3.76 -9.26
C ASN A 13 -3.35 -2.54 -9.38
N ARG A 14 -3.32 -1.88 -10.54
CA ARG A 14 -2.54 -0.66 -10.76
C ARG A 14 -3.44 0.56 -10.62
N ASN A 15 -2.98 1.53 -9.86
CA ASN A 15 -3.58 2.85 -9.77
C ASN A 15 -2.49 3.92 -9.80
N THR A 16 -2.86 5.18 -9.68
CA THR A 16 -1.92 6.29 -9.55
C THR A 16 -2.20 7.11 -8.28
N ILE A 17 -1.12 7.62 -7.69
CA ILE A 17 -1.17 8.70 -6.70
C ILE A 17 -0.59 9.96 -7.32
N ILE A 18 -0.95 11.12 -6.79
CA ILE A 18 -0.41 12.40 -7.27
C ILE A 18 0.60 12.89 -6.24
N ILE A 19 1.86 13.07 -6.67
CA ILE A 19 2.92 13.70 -5.86
C ILE A 19 3.42 14.90 -6.65
N GLN A 20 3.33 16.10 -6.07
CA GLN A 20 3.76 17.36 -6.71
C GLN A 20 3.16 17.58 -8.11
N GLY A 21 1.91 17.16 -8.32
CA GLY A 21 1.22 17.26 -9.62
C GLY A 21 1.61 16.20 -10.66
N GLN A 22 2.49 15.26 -10.33
CA GLN A 22 2.85 14.14 -11.20
C GLN A 22 2.09 12.87 -10.81
N GLU A 23 1.61 12.12 -11.80
CA GLU A 23 0.97 10.82 -11.60
C GLU A 23 2.02 9.72 -11.43
N ILE A 24 2.06 9.13 -10.24
CA ILE A 24 3.01 8.08 -9.89
C ILE A 24 2.27 6.74 -9.82
N PRO A 25 2.71 5.70 -10.56
CA PRO A 25 2.07 4.40 -10.53
C PRO A 25 2.27 3.72 -9.18
N VAL A 26 1.19 3.15 -8.66
CA VAL A 26 1.16 2.38 -7.41
C VAL A 26 0.49 1.04 -7.60
N ILE A 27 1.01 0.02 -6.93
CA ILE A 27 0.42 -1.32 -6.88
C ILE A 27 0.75 -1.93 -5.52
N PHE A 28 -0.20 -2.69 -4.97
CA PHE A 28 0.03 -3.47 -3.77
C PHE A 28 -0.16 -4.95 -4.06
N THR A 29 0.92 -5.74 -3.93
CA THR A 29 0.92 -7.20 -4.10
C THR A 29 1.89 -7.82 -3.10
N PHE A 30 2.05 -9.15 -3.10
CA PHE A 30 3.09 -9.83 -2.30
C PHE A 30 4.51 -9.30 -2.55
N LYS A 31 4.79 -8.74 -3.73
CA LYS A 31 6.09 -8.09 -4.01
C LYS A 31 6.32 -6.81 -3.19
N SER A 32 5.26 -6.22 -2.66
CA SER A 32 5.31 -5.00 -1.85
C SER A 32 5.76 -5.28 -0.42
N PHE A 33 5.60 -6.51 0.08
CA PHE A 33 5.85 -6.82 1.49
C PHE A 33 7.31 -6.56 1.89
N PRO A 34 8.34 -6.99 1.13
CA PRO A 34 9.73 -6.68 1.48
C PRO A 34 10.00 -5.18 1.50
N TYR A 35 9.36 -4.38 0.63
CA TYR A 35 9.55 -2.92 0.61
C TYR A 35 8.86 -2.24 1.80
N VAL A 36 7.73 -2.79 2.28
CA VAL A 36 7.12 -2.34 3.54
C VAL A 36 8.09 -2.60 4.70
N GLU A 37 8.66 -3.80 4.77
CA GLU A 37 9.58 -4.18 5.84
C GLU A 37 10.87 -3.35 5.81
N GLU A 38 11.38 -3.04 4.61
CA GLU A 38 12.52 -2.17 4.38
C GLU A 38 12.29 -0.75 4.93
N ALA A 39 11.16 -0.11 4.58
CA ALA A 39 10.86 1.25 5.03
C ALA A 39 10.40 1.31 6.49
N TYR A 40 9.59 0.34 6.93
CA TYR A 40 9.04 0.34 8.28
C TYR A 40 10.07 -0.14 9.32
N GLY A 41 10.99 -1.01 8.92
CA GLY A 41 12.02 -1.64 9.77
C GLY A 41 11.47 -2.72 10.69
N LYS A 42 10.28 -3.25 10.40
CA LYS A 42 9.63 -4.34 11.15
C LYS A 42 8.89 -5.27 10.19
N PRO A 43 8.60 -6.51 10.60
CA PRO A 43 7.86 -7.47 9.78
C PRO A 43 6.48 -6.94 9.34
N TYR A 44 6.02 -7.41 8.18
CA TYR A 44 4.73 -7.02 7.60
C TYR A 44 3.55 -7.21 8.57
N GLU A 45 3.51 -8.31 9.33
CA GLU A 45 2.43 -8.57 10.30
C GLU A 45 2.31 -7.48 11.38
N VAL A 46 3.44 -6.87 11.76
CA VAL A 46 3.46 -5.77 12.74
C VAL A 46 2.93 -4.50 12.09
N PHE A 47 3.36 -4.23 10.85
CA PHE A 47 2.85 -3.12 10.05
C PHE A 47 1.33 -3.22 9.86
N GLU A 48 0.83 -4.39 9.48
CA GLU A 48 -0.60 -4.65 9.26
C GLU A 48 -1.43 -4.41 10.53
N LYS A 49 -0.92 -4.81 11.69
CA LYS A 49 -1.59 -4.52 12.98
C LYS A 49 -1.61 -3.03 13.29
N ASP A 50 -0.52 -2.33 13.02
CA ASP A 50 -0.39 -0.90 13.31
C ASP A 50 -1.24 -0.05 12.35
N ILE A 51 -1.33 -0.40 11.07
CA ILE A 51 -2.17 0.31 10.10
C ILE A 51 -3.66 0.12 10.41
N ASN A 52 -4.07 -1.10 10.74
CA ASN A 52 -5.44 -1.39 11.18
C ASN A 52 -5.82 -0.62 12.45
N ARG A 53 -4.87 -0.43 13.37
CA ARG A 53 -5.08 0.38 14.58
C ARG A 53 -5.25 1.86 14.24
N LEU A 54 -4.44 2.38 13.32
CA LEU A 54 -4.52 3.78 12.88
C LEU A 54 -5.88 4.09 12.24
N VAL A 55 -6.37 3.17 11.42
CA VAL A 55 -7.68 3.29 10.73
C VAL A 55 -8.83 3.22 11.73
N LYS A 56 -8.79 2.28 12.68
CA LYS A 56 -9.80 2.18 13.75
C LYS A 56 -9.89 3.42 14.62
N LYS A 57 -8.79 4.16 14.77
CA LYS A 57 -8.80 5.44 15.50
C LYS A 57 -9.49 6.56 14.74
N GLY A 58 -9.70 6.43 13.42
CA GLY A 58 -10.40 7.41 12.58
C GLY A 58 -9.73 8.78 12.50
N GLN A 59 -8.55 8.94 13.11
CA GLN A 59 -7.77 10.17 13.11
C GLN A 59 -6.39 9.85 12.54
N PHE A 60 -6.15 10.36 11.35
CA PHE A 60 -4.82 10.46 10.76
C PHE A 60 -4.02 11.55 11.48
N THR A 61 -3.70 11.32 12.76
CA THR A 61 -2.86 12.25 13.53
C THR A 61 -1.44 12.23 12.95
N LEU A 62 -0.88 13.40 12.64
CA LEU A 62 0.48 13.58 12.11
C LEU A 62 1.57 13.37 13.18
N GLY A 63 1.49 12.28 13.95
CA GLY A 63 2.55 11.89 14.86
C GLY A 63 3.69 11.20 14.11
N LYS A 64 4.89 11.20 14.71
CA LYS A 64 6.10 10.62 14.09
C LYS A 64 5.94 9.15 13.70
N LYS A 65 5.13 8.39 14.45
CA LYS A 65 4.87 6.97 14.18
C LYS A 65 3.88 6.80 13.03
N GLU A 66 2.82 7.59 13.02
CA GLU A 66 1.82 7.60 11.95
C GLU A 66 2.43 8.03 10.62
N ILE A 67 3.23 9.10 10.61
CA ILE A 67 3.96 9.56 9.42
C ILE A 67 4.85 8.46 8.86
N LYS A 68 5.64 7.80 9.72
CA LYS A 68 6.49 6.68 9.30
C LYS A 68 5.66 5.55 8.68
N LEU A 69 4.52 5.23 9.28
CA LEU A 69 3.64 4.17 8.79
C LEU A 69 3.03 4.53 7.43
N MET A 70 2.58 5.77 7.26
CA MET A 70 2.04 6.27 5.99
C MET A 70 3.09 6.24 4.88
N ASN A 71 4.28 6.78 5.15
CA ASN A 71 5.39 6.79 4.19
C ASN A 71 5.83 5.38 3.82
N SER A 72 5.82 4.43 4.77
CA SER A 72 6.19 3.05 4.50
C SER A 72 5.24 2.37 3.53
N LEU A 73 3.92 2.61 3.65
CA LEU A 73 2.94 2.08 2.70
C LEU A 73 3.12 2.67 1.32
N ILE A 74 3.18 4.01 1.24
CA ILE A 74 3.28 4.73 -0.04
C ILE A 74 4.57 4.29 -0.75
N TYR A 75 5.69 4.20 -0.03
CA TYR A 75 6.96 3.72 -0.56
C TYR A 75 6.86 2.33 -1.17
N ALA A 76 6.32 1.39 -0.41
CA ALA A 76 6.20 0.03 -0.87
C ALA A 76 5.37 -0.07 -2.16
N MET A 77 4.31 0.74 -2.25
CA MET A 77 3.41 0.75 -3.40
C MET A 77 4.02 1.43 -4.63
N VAL A 78 4.72 2.56 -4.44
CA VAL A 78 5.41 3.30 -5.50
C VAL A 78 6.54 2.45 -6.08
N LYS A 79 7.35 1.83 -5.22
CA LYS A 79 8.45 0.95 -5.63
C LYS A 79 7.95 -0.31 -6.33
N SER A 80 6.88 -0.91 -5.82
CA SER A 80 6.21 -2.02 -6.50
C SER A 80 5.59 -1.62 -7.84
N GLY A 81 5.19 -0.35 -7.96
CA GLY A 81 4.63 0.24 -9.19
C GLY A 81 5.64 0.37 -10.32
N GLY A 82 6.93 0.21 -10.02
CA GLY A 82 8.04 0.31 -10.96
C GLY A 82 8.78 1.64 -10.87
N THR A 83 8.48 2.48 -9.88
CA THR A 83 9.22 3.73 -9.65
C THR A 83 10.42 3.46 -8.74
N GLU A 84 11.63 3.60 -9.28
CA GLU A 84 12.85 3.51 -8.48
C GLU A 84 12.97 4.72 -7.56
N CYS A 85 12.94 4.47 -6.26
CA CYS A 85 13.16 5.47 -5.22
C CYS A 85 13.65 4.80 -3.93
N THR A 86 14.18 5.62 -3.03
CA THR A 86 14.47 5.26 -1.64
C THR A 86 13.36 5.76 -0.70
N PRO A 87 13.22 5.18 0.51
CA PRO A 87 12.25 5.69 1.49
C PRO A 87 12.48 7.17 1.82
N TYR A 88 13.75 7.59 1.87
CA TYR A 88 14.14 8.97 2.16
C TYR A 88 13.74 9.93 1.04
N GLU A 89 13.99 9.58 -0.22
CA GLU A 89 13.58 10.43 -1.35
C GLU A 89 12.06 10.64 -1.38
N LEU A 90 11.29 9.58 -1.14
CA LEU A 90 9.83 9.67 -1.11
C LEU A 90 9.33 10.52 0.07
N GLU A 91 9.86 10.30 1.26
CA GLU A 91 9.50 11.07 2.46
C GLU A 91 9.72 12.57 2.25
N ASN A 92 10.80 12.96 1.57
CA ASN A 92 11.07 14.37 1.25
C ASN A 92 10.25 14.90 0.06
N ALA A 93 9.82 14.02 -0.85
CA ALA A 93 9.01 14.40 -2.00
C ALA A 93 7.55 14.73 -1.63
N ILE A 94 7.06 14.23 -0.49
CA ILE A 94 5.68 14.41 -0.05
C ILE A 94 5.60 15.50 1.03
N PRO A 95 4.93 16.64 0.77
CA PRO A 95 4.68 17.63 1.80
C PRO A 95 3.86 17.02 2.95
N ILE A 96 4.23 17.33 4.20
CA ILE A 96 3.55 16.81 5.41
C ILE A 96 2.04 17.04 5.38
N ASN A 97 1.60 18.17 4.80
CA ASN A 97 0.18 18.52 4.69
C ASN A 97 -0.57 17.64 3.68
N ASP A 98 0.11 17.15 2.65
CA ASP A 98 -0.47 16.33 1.58
C ASP A 98 -0.40 14.83 1.90
N LEU A 99 0.47 14.44 2.82
CA LEU A 99 0.71 13.06 3.21
C LEU A 99 -0.58 12.30 3.57
N PRO A 100 -1.51 12.83 4.39
CA PRO A 100 -2.74 12.11 4.71
C PRO A 100 -3.61 11.81 3.49
N ALA A 101 -3.75 12.77 2.56
CA ALA A 101 -4.59 12.61 1.37
C ALA A 101 -3.96 11.63 0.36
N ILE A 102 -2.64 11.65 0.20
CA ILE A 102 -1.92 10.68 -0.64
C ILE A 102 -1.98 9.29 -0.01
N PHE A 103 -1.81 9.22 1.32
CA PHE A 103 -1.94 7.98 2.07
C PHE A 103 -3.33 7.37 1.92
N GLU A 104 -4.40 8.16 2.03
CA GLU A 104 -5.78 7.67 1.88
C GLU A 104 -5.97 6.94 0.54
N LYS A 105 -5.52 7.54 -0.57
CA LYS A 105 -5.58 6.88 -1.90
C LYS A 105 -4.77 5.58 -1.96
N ALA A 106 -3.57 5.58 -1.39
CA ALA A 106 -2.73 4.39 -1.33
C ALA A 106 -3.38 3.30 -0.45
N PHE A 107 -4.00 3.73 0.65
CA PHE A 107 -4.63 2.88 1.64
C PHE A 107 -5.93 2.24 1.13
N ASP A 108 -6.74 2.95 0.36
CA ASP A 108 -7.94 2.40 -0.28
C ASP A 108 -7.58 1.23 -1.20
N LEU A 109 -6.48 1.36 -1.95
CA LEU A 109 -5.96 0.30 -2.80
C LEU A 109 -5.45 -0.88 -1.97
N PHE A 110 -4.72 -0.60 -0.88
CA PHE A 110 -4.28 -1.62 0.07
C PHE A 110 -5.47 -2.38 0.67
N GLN A 111 -6.52 -1.69 1.14
CA GLN A 111 -7.71 -2.34 1.72
C GLN A 111 -8.44 -3.22 0.71
N GLY A 112 -8.66 -2.70 -0.50
CA GLY A 112 -9.35 -3.46 -1.56
C GLY A 112 -8.65 -4.78 -1.92
N GLN A 113 -7.33 -4.83 -1.79
CA GLN A 113 -6.53 -6.04 -2.01
C GLN A 113 -6.44 -6.93 -0.76
N ASN A 114 -6.27 -6.34 0.43
CA ASN A 114 -6.13 -7.10 1.66
C ASN A 114 -7.43 -7.82 2.06
N PHE A 115 -8.58 -7.17 1.84
CA PHE A 115 -9.89 -7.78 2.05
C PHE A 115 -10.08 -9.03 1.16
N GLN A 116 -9.62 -8.99 -0.10
CA GLN A 116 -9.65 -10.16 -0.98
C GLN A 116 -8.76 -11.31 -0.45
N ILE A 117 -7.63 -11.01 0.17
CA ILE A 117 -6.72 -12.02 0.73
C ILE A 117 -7.32 -12.65 1.99
N GLU A 118 -7.86 -11.84 2.91
CA GLU A 118 -8.51 -12.34 4.14
C GLU A 118 -9.73 -13.21 3.82
N ASP A 119 -10.60 -12.79 2.89
CA ASP A 119 -11.77 -13.58 2.48
C ASP A 119 -11.37 -14.88 1.78
N GLN A 120 -10.34 -14.85 0.93
CA GLN A 120 -9.78 -16.09 0.35
C GLN A 120 -9.23 -17.03 1.43
N ASN A 121 -8.59 -16.51 2.47
CA ASN A 121 -8.04 -17.32 3.56
C ASN A 121 -9.17 -17.92 4.42
N LYS A 122 -10.24 -17.17 4.71
CA LYS A 122 -11.45 -17.67 5.40
C LYS A 122 -12.13 -18.80 4.63
N LEU A 123 -12.34 -18.62 3.33
CA LEU A 123 -12.91 -19.65 2.44
C LEU A 123 -12.05 -20.93 2.40
N LYS A 124 -10.72 -20.81 2.49
CA LYS A 124 -9.80 -21.96 2.56
C LYS A 124 -9.83 -22.67 3.92
N SER A 125 -10.05 -21.94 5.02
CA SER A 125 -10.22 -22.55 6.35
C SER A 125 -11.58 -23.22 6.52
N GLU A 126 -12.65 -22.65 5.98
CA GLU A 126 -14.00 -23.25 6.05
C GLU A 126 -14.12 -24.53 5.24
N LYS A 127 -13.43 -24.63 4.10
CA LYS A 127 -13.36 -25.89 3.31
C LYS A 127 -12.53 -27.01 3.96
N LYS A 128 -11.81 -26.72 5.04
CA LYS A 128 -11.04 -27.70 5.82
C LYS A 128 -11.78 -28.19 7.08
N SER A 129 -13.01 -27.76 7.32
CA SER A 129 -13.88 -28.24 8.40
C SER A 129 -14.96 -29.19 7.88
#